data_AF-A0ABD0MIJ6-F1
#
_entry.id   AF-A0ABD0MIJ6-F1
#
_cell.length_a   1.000
_cell.length_b   1.000
_cell.length_c   1.000
_cell.angle_alpha   90.00
_cell.angle_beta   90.00
_cell.angle_gamma   90.00
#
_symmetry.space_group_name_H-M   'P 1'
#
loop_
_entity.id
_entity.type
_entity.pdbx_description
1 polymer ?
#
loop_
_entity_poly.entity_id
_entity_poly.type
_entity_poly.pdbx_seq_one_letter_code
_entity_poly.pdbx_strand_id
1 'polypeptide(L)'
;ACFLTLDPNTANTELVLSEEDRKVMGVKEKQSYPDHPDRFDQVSQVLCRESVCGRCYWEIEWSGQDGVRILVSYKSINRKGRGIQSEFGCNDQSWSLFCSADRYLFRHNDKYTDLPVEHMSSKIGVYVDVSAGTLSFYSVSRNTMSLIHTEQTTFTQTLYPGFTVYSGFELGYGSSVKLC
;
A
#
# COMPACT_ATOMS: atom_id res chain seq x y z
N ALA A 1 8.86 -15.97 1.52
CA ALA A 1 8.37 -14.78 0.79
C ALA A 1 6.99 -15.11 0.22
N CYS A 2 6.08 -14.16 0.22
CA CYS A 2 4.73 -14.33 -0.32
C CYS A 2 4.67 -13.85 -1.76
N PHE A 3 3.97 -14.60 -2.60
CA PHE A 3 3.67 -14.17 -3.96
C PHE A 3 2.34 -13.44 -3.95
N LEU A 4 2.34 -12.19 -4.40
CA LEU A 4 1.17 -11.32 -4.41
C LEU A 4 0.88 -10.82 -5.83
N THR A 5 -0.39 -10.57 -6.12
CA THR A 5 -0.88 -9.92 -7.33
C THR A 5 -1.97 -8.91 -6.96
N LEU A 6 -2.03 -7.82 -7.72
CA LEU A 6 -3.03 -6.77 -7.53
C LEU A 6 -4.41 -7.26 -7.99
N ASP A 7 -5.47 -6.85 -7.31
CA ASP A 7 -6.84 -7.21 -7.67
C ASP A 7 -7.51 -6.11 -8.53
N PRO A 8 -7.72 -6.35 -9.84
CA PRO A 8 -8.38 -5.42 -10.74
C PRO A 8 -9.82 -5.09 -10.34
N ASN A 9 -10.47 -5.93 -9.53
CA ASN A 9 -11.82 -5.67 -9.03
C ASN A 9 -11.85 -4.64 -7.90
N THR A 10 -10.70 -4.41 -7.24
CA THR A 10 -10.57 -3.40 -6.19
C THR A 10 -9.98 -2.10 -6.69
N ALA A 11 -9.19 -2.14 -7.76
CA ALA A 11 -8.44 -1.01 -8.29
C ALA A 11 -9.36 0.18 -8.66
N ASN A 12 -9.06 1.35 -8.13
CA ASN A 12 -9.73 2.57 -8.58
C ASN A 12 -9.48 2.84 -10.08
N THR A 13 -10.43 3.54 -10.72
CA THR A 13 -10.35 3.85 -12.15
C THR A 13 -9.19 4.77 -12.53
N GLU A 14 -8.54 5.44 -11.59
CA GLU A 14 -7.34 6.27 -11.84
C GLU A 14 -6.04 5.48 -11.69
N LEU A 15 -6.12 4.14 -11.69
CA LEU A 15 -4.97 3.24 -11.60
C LEU A 15 -4.86 2.37 -12.84
N VAL A 16 -3.65 2.21 -13.37
CA VAL A 16 -3.34 1.23 -14.42
C VAL A 16 -2.59 0.07 -13.80
N LEU A 17 -3.11 -1.14 -13.99
CA LEU A 17 -2.43 -2.39 -13.64
C LEU A 17 -1.65 -2.92 -14.85
N SER A 18 -0.45 -3.44 -14.60
CA SER A 18 0.46 -3.93 -15.64
C SER A 18 1.38 -5.02 -15.10
N GLU A 19 2.20 -5.61 -15.97
CA GLU A 19 3.13 -6.70 -15.63
C GLU A 19 2.42 -7.86 -14.93
N GLU A 20 1.34 -8.38 -15.54
CA GLU A 20 0.54 -9.47 -14.96
C GLU A 20 -0.03 -9.13 -13.56
N ASP A 21 -0.55 -7.91 -13.42
CA ASP A 21 -1.06 -7.35 -12.17
C ASP A 21 0.00 -7.29 -11.05
N ARG A 22 1.28 -7.19 -11.40
CA ARG A 22 2.37 -7.01 -10.44
C ARG A 22 2.78 -5.55 -10.26
N LYS A 23 2.31 -4.65 -11.13
CA LYS A 23 2.64 -3.24 -11.09
C LYS A 23 1.40 -2.37 -11.21
N VAL A 24 1.32 -1.34 -10.36
CA VAL A 24 0.28 -0.30 -10.39
C VAL A 24 0.92 1.07 -10.62
N MET A 25 0.28 1.89 -11.45
CA MET A 25 0.66 3.29 -11.69
C MET A 25 -0.57 4.19 -11.56
N GLY A 26 -0.41 5.36 -10.95
CA GLY A 26 -1.44 6.38 -10.94
C GLY A 26 -1.49 7.13 -12.27
N VAL A 27 -2.70 7.37 -12.79
CA VAL A 27 -2.93 8.10 -14.04
C VAL A 27 -4.10 9.07 -13.90
N LYS A 28 -4.12 10.15 -14.69
CA LYS A 28 -5.20 11.14 -14.64
C LYS A 28 -6.45 10.66 -15.38
N GLU A 29 -6.25 9.92 -16.47
CA GLU A 29 -7.32 9.36 -17.27
C GLU A 29 -8.00 8.20 -16.55
N LYS A 30 -9.33 8.20 -16.53
CA LYS A 30 -10.10 7.09 -15.95
C LYS A 30 -10.06 5.87 -16.86
N GLN A 31 -9.60 4.76 -16.30
CA GLN A 31 -9.56 3.45 -16.94
C GLN A 31 -10.95 2.82 -16.97
N SER A 32 -11.21 2.05 -18.03
CA SER A 32 -12.50 1.39 -18.28
C SER A 32 -12.60 0.05 -17.56
N TYR A 33 -12.55 0.06 -16.23
CA TYR A 33 -12.79 -1.14 -15.44
C TYR A 33 -14.30 -1.42 -15.30
N PRO A 34 -14.74 -2.69 -15.31
CA PRO A 34 -16.13 -3.05 -15.01
C PRO A 34 -16.55 -2.61 -13.60
N ASP A 35 -17.82 -2.26 -13.42
CA ASP A 35 -18.35 -1.97 -12.09
C ASP A 35 -18.24 -3.20 -11.19
N HIS A 36 -17.79 -2.96 -9.95
CA HIS A 36 -17.64 -4.01 -8.93
C HIS A 36 -17.88 -3.44 -7.52
N PRO A 37 -18.56 -4.18 -6.62
CA PRO A 37 -18.79 -3.72 -5.24
C PRO A 37 -17.47 -3.43 -4.49
N ASP A 38 -16.44 -4.24 -4.72
CA ASP A 38 -15.14 -4.10 -4.05
C ASP A 38 -14.26 -2.96 -4.61
N ARG A 39 -14.67 -2.30 -5.69
CA ARG A 39 -13.90 -1.25 -6.35
C ARG A 39 -13.87 0.03 -5.51
N PHE A 40 -12.68 0.56 -5.26
CA PHE A 40 -12.53 1.90 -4.71
C PHE A 40 -12.96 2.95 -5.74
N ASP A 41 -13.88 3.84 -5.40
CA ASP A 41 -14.52 4.76 -6.38
C ASP A 41 -13.96 6.18 -6.38
N GLN A 42 -13.51 6.71 -5.23
CA GLN A 42 -13.06 8.10 -5.08
C GLN A 42 -11.57 8.27 -4.76
N VAL A 43 -10.88 7.19 -4.38
CA VAL A 43 -9.48 7.26 -3.92
C VAL A 43 -8.66 6.25 -4.70
N SER A 44 -7.51 6.68 -5.22
CA SER A 44 -6.61 5.91 -6.08
C SER A 44 -5.90 4.77 -5.32
N GLN A 45 -6.68 3.76 -4.94
CA GLN A 45 -6.32 2.65 -4.05
C GLN A 45 -6.58 1.29 -4.71
N VAL A 46 -5.81 0.29 -4.30
CA VAL A 46 -5.95 -1.10 -4.74
C VAL A 46 -5.50 -2.07 -3.63
N LEU A 47 -6.14 -3.24 -3.54
CA LEU A 47 -5.68 -4.36 -2.72
C LEU A 47 -5.09 -5.47 -3.59
N CYS A 48 -4.27 -6.33 -2.99
CA CYS A 48 -3.87 -7.59 -3.58
C CYS A 48 -5.00 -8.63 -3.48
N ARG A 49 -4.96 -9.63 -4.36
CA ARG A 49 -5.91 -10.75 -4.37
C ARG A 49 -5.66 -11.69 -3.18
N GLU A 50 -4.39 -11.94 -2.90
CA GLU A 50 -3.95 -12.86 -1.88
C GLU A 50 -3.97 -12.19 -0.51
N SER A 51 -4.47 -12.92 0.48
CA SER A 51 -4.35 -12.55 1.88
C SER A 51 -2.99 -12.94 2.45
N VAL A 52 -2.55 -12.24 3.49
CA VAL A 52 -1.42 -12.70 4.32
C VAL A 52 -1.93 -13.60 5.44
N CYS A 53 -1.32 -14.79 5.57
CA CYS A 53 -1.59 -15.76 6.62
C CYS A 53 -0.29 -16.19 7.30
N GLY A 54 -0.33 -16.42 8.61
CA GLY A 54 0.85 -16.80 9.38
C GLY A 54 1.95 -15.73 9.33
N ARG A 55 3.14 -16.11 8.84
CA ARG A 55 4.28 -15.22 8.65
C ARG A 55 4.49 -14.96 7.17
N CYS A 56 4.48 -13.70 6.79
CA CYS A 56 4.59 -13.28 5.41
C CYS A 56 5.62 -12.17 5.25
N TYR A 57 6.43 -12.27 4.19
CA TYR A 57 7.37 -11.23 3.79
C TYR A 57 7.26 -11.01 2.29
N TRP A 58 7.19 -9.75 1.86
CA TRP A 58 7.27 -9.37 0.45
C TRP A 58 8.01 -8.05 0.30
N GLU A 59 8.52 -7.82 -0.90
CA GLU A 59 9.21 -6.57 -1.25
C GLU A 59 8.44 -5.87 -2.35
N ILE A 60 8.50 -4.56 -2.32
CA ILE A 60 8.00 -3.70 -3.38
C ILE A 60 9.07 -2.71 -3.78
N GLU A 61 9.04 -2.29 -5.03
CA GLU A 61 9.79 -1.15 -5.52
C GLU A 61 8.80 -0.04 -5.91
N TRP A 62 9.05 1.19 -5.46
CA TRP A 62 8.21 2.34 -5.75
C TRP A 62 8.98 3.47 -6.44
N SER A 63 8.27 4.30 -7.18
CA SER A 63 8.81 5.50 -7.84
C SER A 63 7.77 6.62 -7.91
N GLY A 64 8.21 7.85 -8.16
CA GLY A 64 7.35 9.03 -8.32
C GLY A 64 7.60 10.10 -7.26
N GLN A 65 7.33 11.36 -7.61
CA GLN A 65 7.61 12.51 -6.72
C GLN A 65 6.59 12.65 -5.59
N ASP A 66 5.33 12.26 -5.84
CA ASP A 66 4.25 12.37 -4.85
C ASP A 66 4.27 11.27 -3.79
N GLY A 67 5.22 10.34 -3.90
CA GLY A 67 5.33 9.17 -3.04
C GLY A 67 4.21 8.15 -3.26
N VAL A 68 4.13 7.19 -2.35
CA VAL A 68 3.15 6.09 -2.36
C VAL A 68 2.73 5.73 -0.93
N ARG A 69 1.60 5.06 -0.78
CA ARG A 69 1.27 4.35 0.47
C ARG A 69 1.36 2.85 0.26
N ILE A 70 2.05 2.19 1.16
CA ILE A 70 2.18 0.73 1.27
C ILE A 70 1.44 0.33 2.54
N LEU A 71 0.58 -0.67 2.48
CA LEU A 71 -0.29 -0.99 3.61
C LEU A 71 -0.71 -2.44 3.66
N VAL A 72 -1.28 -2.79 4.80
CA VAL A 72 -2.19 -3.94 4.95
C VAL A 72 -3.54 -3.45 5.46
N SER A 73 -4.60 -4.11 5.03
CA SER A 73 -5.98 -3.76 5.39
C SER A 73 -6.83 -5.01 5.58
N TYR A 74 -7.85 -4.93 6.43
CA TYR A 74 -8.95 -5.88 6.38
C TYR A 74 -9.75 -5.72 5.09
N LYS A 75 -10.37 -6.80 4.63
CA LYS A 75 -11.23 -6.79 3.44
C LYS A 75 -12.52 -6.00 3.66
N SER A 76 -12.96 -5.84 4.91
CA SER A 76 -14.18 -5.12 5.30
C SER A 76 -14.12 -3.61 5.12
N ILE A 77 -12.96 -3.04 4.78
CA ILE A 77 -12.80 -1.59 4.60
C ILE A 77 -13.82 -1.07 3.60
N ASN A 78 -14.41 0.08 3.89
CA ASN A 78 -15.38 0.70 3.01
C ASN A 78 -14.71 1.06 1.67
N ARG A 79 -15.41 0.81 0.57
CA ARG A 79 -14.88 1.00 -0.79
C ARG A 79 -15.37 2.30 -1.43
N LYS A 80 -16.38 2.93 -0.83
CA LYS A 80 -17.15 4.00 -1.46
C LYS A 80 -16.96 5.34 -0.77
N GLY A 81 -16.84 6.40 -1.55
CA GLY A 81 -16.66 7.75 -1.04
C GLY A 81 -15.22 8.04 -0.60
N ARG A 82 -15.02 9.27 -0.12
CA ARG A 82 -13.73 9.80 0.34
C ARG A 82 -13.75 10.02 1.85
N GLY A 83 -12.60 9.88 2.50
CA GLY A 83 -12.42 10.18 3.92
C GLY A 83 -12.24 8.96 4.81
N ILE A 84 -12.55 9.13 6.09
CA ILE A 84 -12.12 8.25 7.19
C ILE A 84 -12.44 6.77 6.94
N GLN A 85 -13.63 6.48 6.41
CA GLN A 85 -14.10 5.10 6.27
C GLN A 85 -13.40 4.32 5.14
N SER A 86 -12.96 4.98 4.07
CA SER A 86 -12.46 4.32 2.85
C SER A 86 -10.98 4.52 2.57
N GLU A 87 -10.37 5.60 3.07
CA GLU A 87 -8.97 5.90 2.87
C GLU A 87 -8.07 5.08 3.81
N PHE A 88 -7.02 4.47 3.25
CA PHE A 88 -6.10 3.66 4.02
C PHE A 88 -5.34 4.47 5.07
N GLY A 89 -5.25 3.91 6.27
CA GLY A 89 -4.67 4.52 7.47
C GLY A 89 -5.60 5.51 8.20
N CYS A 90 -6.70 5.96 7.59
CA CYS A 90 -7.66 6.84 8.28
C CYS A 90 -8.57 6.10 9.27
N ASN A 91 -8.70 4.79 9.13
CA ASN A 91 -9.56 3.94 9.96
C ASN A 91 -8.75 2.94 10.77
N ASP A 92 -9.44 2.23 11.64
CA ASP A 92 -8.92 1.14 12.48
C ASP A 92 -8.76 -0.21 11.72
N GLN A 93 -9.07 -0.24 10.42
CA GLN A 93 -9.02 -1.45 9.60
C GLN A 93 -7.77 -1.53 8.71
N SER A 94 -6.93 -0.50 8.71
CA SER A 94 -5.76 -0.41 7.85
C SER A 94 -4.56 0.26 8.53
N TRP A 95 -3.38 -0.22 8.18
CA TRP A 95 -2.09 0.28 8.66
C TRP A 95 -1.23 0.65 7.46
N SER A 96 -0.87 1.93 7.35
CA SER A 96 -0.24 2.47 6.15
C SER A 96 1.11 3.11 6.47
N LEU A 97 2.12 2.76 5.68
CA LEU A 97 3.35 3.51 5.55
C LEU A 97 3.28 4.37 4.29
N PHE A 98 3.37 5.68 4.44
CA PHE A 98 3.65 6.59 3.33
C PHE A 98 5.16 6.72 3.12
N CYS A 99 5.59 6.60 1.88
CA CYS A 99 6.97 6.74 1.45
C CYS A 99 7.06 7.84 0.39
N SER A 100 7.93 8.84 0.60
CA SER A 100 8.32 9.83 -0.41
C SER A 100 9.84 9.87 -0.54
N ALA A 101 10.38 10.84 -1.29
CA ALA A 101 11.83 10.98 -1.47
C ALA A 101 12.57 11.50 -0.22
N ASP A 102 11.84 11.99 0.78
CA ASP A 102 12.37 12.74 1.92
C ASP A 102 11.84 12.29 3.28
N ARG A 103 10.76 11.50 3.35
CA ARG A 103 10.17 11.06 4.62
C ARG A 103 9.47 9.71 4.57
N TYR A 104 9.34 9.13 5.76
CA TYR A 104 8.46 8.02 6.07
C TYR A 104 7.40 8.48 7.07
N LEU A 105 6.14 8.15 6.82
CA LEU A 105 5.04 8.54 7.71
C LEU A 105 4.12 7.35 7.91
N PHE A 106 4.05 6.85 9.13
CA PHE A 106 3.10 5.81 9.49
C PHE A 106 1.74 6.42 9.81
N ARG A 107 0.67 5.73 9.40
CA ARG A 107 -0.71 6.14 9.68
C ARG A 107 -1.59 4.94 10.01
N HIS A 108 -2.31 5.05 11.12
CA HIS A 108 -3.36 4.11 11.52
C HIS A 108 -4.41 4.85 12.37
N ASN A 109 -5.69 4.55 12.14
CA ASN A 109 -6.81 5.16 12.87
C ASN A 109 -6.73 6.70 12.92
N ASP A 110 -6.45 7.29 11.76
CA ASP A 110 -6.30 8.74 11.54
C ASP A 110 -5.14 9.40 12.30
N LYS A 111 -4.32 8.63 13.01
CA LYS A 111 -3.14 9.11 13.70
C LYS A 111 -1.91 8.96 12.82
N TYR A 112 -1.14 10.02 12.75
CA TYR A 112 0.11 10.07 12.01
C TYR A 112 1.31 9.96 12.96
N THR A 113 2.34 9.28 12.51
CA THR A 113 3.64 9.21 13.19
C THR A 113 4.72 9.47 12.15
N ASP A 114 5.44 10.58 12.33
CA ASP A 114 6.64 10.87 11.55
C ASP A 114 7.77 9.95 12.01
N LEU A 115 8.46 9.33 11.06
CA LEU A 115 9.44 8.29 11.33
C LEU A 115 10.84 8.78 10.98
N PRO A 116 11.85 8.41 11.79
CA PRO A 116 13.22 8.79 11.52
C PRO A 116 13.69 8.21 10.19
N VAL A 117 14.45 9.02 9.44
CA VAL A 117 15.02 8.64 8.15
C VAL A 117 16.52 8.49 8.31
N GLU A 118 16.99 7.25 8.46
CA GLU A 118 18.43 6.95 8.42
C GLU A 118 18.91 6.71 6.98
N HIS A 119 18.15 5.90 6.23
CA HIS A 119 18.46 5.53 4.85
C HIS A 119 17.17 5.36 4.03
N MET A 120 17.07 6.07 2.92
CA MET A 120 15.94 5.95 2.00
C MET A 120 16.27 5.01 0.85
N SER A 121 15.31 4.14 0.56
CA SER A 121 15.33 3.27 -0.60
C SER A 121 13.97 3.29 -1.29
N SER A 122 13.99 3.15 -2.62
CA SER A 122 12.79 2.86 -3.42
C SER A 122 12.26 1.46 -3.17
N LYS A 123 13.06 0.56 -2.57
CA LYS A 123 12.64 -0.79 -2.23
C LYS A 123 12.25 -0.89 -0.76
N ILE A 124 11.03 -1.33 -0.50
CA ILE A 124 10.47 -1.51 0.84
C ILE A 124 10.14 -2.98 1.05
N GLY A 125 10.65 -3.54 2.15
CA GLY A 125 10.26 -4.85 2.66
C GLY A 125 9.12 -4.71 3.65
N VAL A 126 8.12 -5.58 3.56
CA VAL A 126 7.02 -5.64 4.53
C VAL A 126 6.99 -7.03 5.13
N TYR A 127 6.98 -7.10 6.46
CA TYR A 127 6.87 -8.33 7.22
C TYR A 127 5.61 -8.30 8.08
N VAL A 128 4.87 -9.41 8.08
CA VAL A 128 3.71 -9.62 8.93
C VAL A 128 3.87 -10.95 9.66
N ASP A 129 3.70 -10.94 10.98
CA ASP A 129 3.43 -12.13 11.78
C ASP A 129 2.04 -11.99 12.40
N VAL A 130 1.06 -12.68 11.82
CA VAL A 130 -0.33 -12.58 12.26
C VAL A 130 -0.50 -13.11 13.69
N SER A 131 0.22 -14.17 14.05
CA SER A 131 0.10 -14.81 15.36
C SER A 131 0.74 -13.98 16.48
N ALA A 132 1.85 -13.32 16.17
CA ALA A 132 2.55 -12.44 17.10
C ALA A 132 1.99 -11.01 17.09
N GLY A 133 1.11 -10.67 16.15
CA GLY A 133 0.55 -9.33 16.05
C GLY A 133 1.53 -8.28 15.53
N THR A 134 2.50 -8.69 14.72
CA THR A 134 3.60 -7.81 14.29
C THR A 134 3.44 -7.42 12.82
N LEU A 135 3.55 -6.12 12.54
CA LEU A 135 3.71 -5.56 11.20
C LEU A 135 4.98 -4.69 11.18
N SER A 136 5.95 -5.06 10.36
CA SER A 136 7.22 -4.33 10.25
C SER A 136 7.49 -3.88 8.82
N PHE A 137 7.99 -2.66 8.68
CA PHE A 137 8.41 -2.08 7.41
C PHE A 137 9.92 -1.88 7.42
N TYR A 138 10.56 -2.13 6.28
CA TYR A 138 12.01 -2.05 6.15
C TYR A 138 12.40 -1.29 4.89
N SER A 139 13.43 -0.47 4.99
CA SER A 139 14.13 0.12 3.86
C SER A 139 15.16 -0.90 3.37
N VAL A 140 15.04 -1.35 2.12
CA VAL A 140 15.88 -2.42 1.56
C VAL A 140 16.82 -1.81 0.51
N SER A 141 18.12 -1.87 0.74
CA SER A 141 19.14 -1.52 -0.24
C SER A 141 19.84 -2.78 -0.75
N ARG A 142 20.81 -2.64 -1.67
CA ARG A 142 21.52 -3.78 -2.27
C ARG A 142 22.14 -4.72 -1.22
N ASN A 143 22.68 -4.17 -0.13
CA ASN A 143 23.44 -4.94 0.87
C ASN A 143 22.93 -4.75 2.30
N THR A 144 21.90 -3.92 2.51
CA THR A 144 21.41 -3.58 3.85
C THR A 144 19.90 -3.58 3.91
N MET A 145 19.36 -3.92 5.08
CA MET A 145 17.94 -3.84 5.39
C MET A 145 17.82 -3.14 6.74
N SER A 146 17.22 -1.95 6.74
CA SER A 146 17.06 -1.12 7.94
C SER A 146 15.59 -1.08 8.32
N LEU A 147 15.29 -1.29 9.60
CA LEU A 147 13.92 -1.20 10.12
C LEU A 147 13.44 0.25 10.04
N ILE A 148 12.28 0.47 9.42
CA ILE A 148 11.62 1.78 9.37
C ILE A 148 10.67 1.92 10.57
N HIS A 149 9.77 0.95 10.73
CA HIS A 149 8.75 0.96 11.78
C HIS A 149 8.30 -0.45 12.09
N THR A 150 7.89 -0.68 13.34
CA THR A 150 7.15 -1.88 13.74
C THR A 150 5.91 -1.46 14.50
N GLU A 151 4.77 -1.92 14.02
CA GLU A 151 3.50 -1.86 14.72
C GLU A 151 3.26 -3.18 15.43
N GLN A 152 2.85 -3.10 16.70
CA GLN A 152 2.39 -4.23 17.49
C GLN A 152 0.90 -4.08 17.75
N THR A 153 0.10 -5.02 17.26
CA THR A 153 -1.36 -4.97 17.31
C THR A 153 -1.98 -6.36 17.27
N THR A 154 -3.24 -6.49 17.65
CA THR A 154 -3.97 -7.76 17.49
C THR A 154 -4.82 -7.71 16.23
N PHE A 155 -4.43 -8.50 15.22
CA PHE A 155 -5.23 -8.63 14.00
C PHE A 155 -6.47 -9.48 14.27
N THR A 156 -7.64 -8.92 13.99
CA THR A 156 -8.95 -9.54 14.23
C THR A 156 -9.56 -10.14 12.96
N GLN A 157 -9.01 -9.82 11.79
CA GLN A 157 -9.42 -10.37 10.51
C GLN A 157 -8.21 -10.65 9.62
N THR A 158 -8.47 -11.37 8.53
CA THR A 158 -7.50 -11.60 7.47
C THR A 158 -7.05 -10.28 6.84
N LEU A 159 -5.74 -10.13 6.70
CA LEU A 159 -5.11 -8.95 6.13
C LEU A 159 -4.84 -9.14 4.64
N TYR A 160 -4.99 -8.05 3.90
CA TYR A 160 -4.71 -7.93 2.48
C TYR A 160 -3.72 -6.80 2.25
N PRO A 161 -2.57 -7.06 1.61
CA PRO A 161 -1.66 -6.01 1.18
C PRO A 161 -2.35 -5.07 0.19
N GLY A 162 -1.95 -3.80 0.18
CA GLY A 162 -2.54 -2.81 -0.70
C GLY A 162 -1.64 -1.60 -0.91
N PHE A 163 -2.10 -0.74 -1.82
CA PHE A 163 -1.36 0.44 -2.23
C PHE A 163 -2.28 1.64 -2.46
N THR A 164 -1.76 2.84 -2.18
CA THR A 164 -2.30 4.11 -2.70
C THR A 164 -1.23 4.75 -3.57
N VAL A 165 -1.60 5.14 -4.79
CA VAL A 165 -0.67 5.65 -5.79
C VAL A 165 -1.29 6.87 -6.46
N TYR A 166 -0.51 7.95 -6.62
CA TYR A 166 -1.02 9.24 -7.09
C TYR A 166 -0.67 9.49 -8.56
N SER A 167 -1.56 10.16 -9.29
CA SER A 167 -1.47 10.36 -10.74
C SER A 167 -0.48 11.44 -11.22
N GLY A 168 0.26 12.09 -10.32
CA GLY A 168 1.12 13.23 -10.67
C GLY A 168 0.34 14.53 -10.93
N PHE A 169 0.90 15.67 -10.57
CA PHE A 169 0.30 16.98 -10.86
C PHE A 169 0.75 17.59 -12.22
N GLU A 170 1.99 17.35 -12.68
CA GLU A 170 2.53 17.97 -13.91
C GLU A 170 3.11 16.95 -14.92
N LEU A 171 2.69 17.08 -16.19
CA LEU A 171 3.24 16.57 -17.48
C LEU A 171 4.05 15.25 -17.58
N GLY A 172 4.08 14.40 -16.57
CA GLY A 172 4.86 13.16 -16.53
C GLY A 172 4.28 12.15 -15.55
N TYR A 173 4.50 10.87 -15.88
CA TYR A 173 4.00 9.66 -15.22
C TYR A 173 3.80 9.79 -13.70
N GLY A 174 2.61 9.41 -13.21
CA GLY A 174 2.31 9.34 -11.79
C GLY A 174 3.22 8.38 -11.03
N SER A 175 3.08 8.35 -9.70
CA SER A 175 3.80 7.39 -8.88
C SER A 175 3.48 5.96 -9.31
N SER A 176 4.35 5.01 -8.98
CA SER A 176 4.11 3.60 -9.25
C SER A 176 4.65 2.69 -8.15
N VAL A 177 4.06 1.50 -8.04
CA VAL A 177 4.52 0.43 -7.16
C VAL A 177 4.58 -0.86 -7.97
N LYS A 178 5.68 -1.62 -7.82
CA LYS A 178 5.88 -2.94 -8.38
C LYS A 178 6.15 -3.95 -7.26
N LEU A 179 5.39 -5.05 -7.26
CA LEU A 179 5.62 -6.22 -6.41
C LEU A 179 6.83 -7.00 -6.94
N CYS A 180 7.87 -7.15 -6.10
CA CYS A 180 9.11 -7.85 -6.44
C CYS A 180 9.00 -9.38 -6.37
#